data_AF-A0A840SJV7-F1
#
_entry.id   AF-A0A840SJV7-F1
#
_cell.length_a   1.000
_cell.length_b   1.000
_cell.length_c   1.000
_cell.angle_alpha   90.00
_cell.angle_beta   90.00
_cell.angle_gamma   90.00
#
_symmetry.space_group_name_H-M   'P 1'
#
loop_
_entity.id
_entity.type
_entity.pdbx_description
1 polymer ?
#
loop_
_entity_poly.entity_id
_entity_poly.type
_entity_poly.pdbx_seq_one_letter_code
_entity_poly.pdbx_strand_id
1 'polypeptide(L)'
;MKKVVFLIAVFLFAGVSLSFAGKADFYTADGSLSEGMFVNSPEGLKIRSAPNLKADRISGLRYGYYVLIRELGEEVVIDGITAPWVKVALPQTEWKDYETEEDGWVFGGYLQKNNPLSYGEIFELSKTEEYIDLPYFPDEEGMNYKDEYSDKWQKTDLFNTRYTACLENFCCYDAPRVSGVVAEDCLGYCPPVAASICGCVFFLKAETPVELEHVVSYGIANEESEFPGLLYPVYEGVYFDDEGSRCLCYIRGIDFVSNDDISTVHDKNGNEIHLYVQKALKDINFDSYGLSMEEVSRDLNSSDTYESANIAQSAAYRITQIRYVDAEGNSKRVGINSSEVNFSLAYPLNFKKPVPFIIESRIRGVYKTRIYSLKVNESDVETIPVCEYECSVRDARTGAGDYHYFTPKGIVVCDVMGEDGEQGYYFYAQKSSASYKFEDGVYNSGTPGGNKKVKKVGQFCNPICLLPMHQSPDSGSLTLCLLNPGTLLKIEEVGEKTVIDGLVSCWVKVSPVNDDYSSEGDLIQNVFPAESTSAWVFGAWLE
;
A
#
# COMPACT_ATOMS: atom_id res chain seq x y z
N MET A 1 -7.22 30.43 47.97
CA MET A 1 -8.26 29.41 48.25
C MET A 1 -9.45 29.38 47.26
N LYS A 2 -9.74 30.43 46.45
CA LYS A 2 -10.86 30.39 45.49
C LYS A 2 -10.57 29.74 44.12
N LYS A 3 -9.30 29.50 43.77
CA LYS A 3 -8.92 28.87 42.49
C LYS A 3 -8.80 27.34 42.53
N VAL A 4 -8.66 26.74 43.72
CA VAL A 4 -8.54 25.28 43.89
C VAL A 4 -9.93 24.60 43.92
N VAL A 5 -10.96 25.30 44.39
CA VAL A 5 -12.34 24.80 44.41
C VAL A 5 -12.95 24.73 42.99
N PHE A 6 -12.51 25.60 42.07
CA PHE A 6 -13.01 25.59 40.69
C PHE A 6 -12.45 24.42 39.87
N LEU A 7 -11.21 23.98 40.13
CA LEU A 7 -10.63 22.83 39.43
C LEU A 7 -11.27 21.49 39.86
N ILE A 8 -11.68 21.37 41.12
CA ILE A 8 -12.36 20.17 41.63
C ILE A 8 -13.81 20.11 41.13
N ALA A 9 -14.47 21.26 40.93
CA ALA A 9 -15.82 21.32 40.36
C ALA A 9 -15.86 21.01 38.85
N VAL A 10 -14.81 21.35 38.10
CA VAL A 10 -14.69 20.97 36.67
C VAL A 10 -14.39 19.48 36.50
N PHE A 11 -13.62 18.86 37.41
CA PHE A 11 -13.42 17.41 37.43
C PHE A 11 -14.63 16.60 37.93
N LEU A 12 -15.52 17.20 38.73
CA LEU A 12 -16.78 16.57 39.16
C LEU A 12 -17.93 16.73 38.15
N PHE A 13 -17.83 17.65 37.19
CA PHE A 13 -18.80 17.83 36.10
C PHE A 13 -18.34 17.33 34.73
N ALA A 14 -17.05 16.99 34.58
CA ALA A 14 -16.61 16.01 33.58
C ALA A 14 -16.94 14.59 34.06
N GLY A 15 -18.19 14.39 34.50
CA GLY A 15 -18.76 13.06 34.50
C GLY A 15 -18.73 12.61 33.05
N VAL A 16 -17.85 11.67 32.74
CA VAL A 16 -18.01 10.82 31.57
C VAL A 16 -19.43 10.33 31.65
N SER A 17 -20.34 10.90 30.85
CA SER A 17 -21.65 10.33 30.61
C SER A 17 -21.40 9.06 29.83
N LEU A 18 -20.97 8.00 30.53
CA LEU A 18 -21.08 6.63 30.05
C LEU A 18 -22.58 6.43 29.85
N SER A 19 -23.01 6.54 28.60
CA SER A 19 -24.36 6.19 28.19
C SER A 19 -24.48 4.68 28.33
N PHE A 20 -24.94 4.23 29.50
CA PHE A 20 -25.22 2.82 29.74
C PHE A 20 -26.51 2.42 29.02
N ALA A 21 -26.55 1.21 28.46
CA ALA A 21 -27.72 0.76 27.72
C ALA A 21 -28.91 0.50 28.66
N GLY A 22 -30.02 1.20 28.40
CA GLY A 22 -31.33 0.87 28.93
C GLY A 22 -32.05 -0.13 28.03
N LYS A 23 -33.20 -0.64 28.48
CA LYS A 23 -33.98 -1.63 27.72
C LYS A 23 -34.32 -1.20 26.29
N ALA A 24 -34.57 0.09 26.05
CA ALA A 24 -34.86 0.64 24.72
C ALA A 24 -33.68 0.51 23.75
N ASP A 25 -32.45 0.47 24.25
CA ASP A 25 -31.25 0.37 23.43
C ASP A 25 -31.06 -1.04 22.85
N PHE A 26 -31.79 -2.03 23.33
CA PHE A 26 -31.75 -3.39 22.77
C PHE A 26 -32.70 -3.58 21.60
N TYR A 27 -33.48 -2.56 21.21
CA TYR A 27 -34.40 -2.66 20.09
C TYR A 27 -33.90 -1.82 18.90
N THR A 28 -34.14 -2.33 17.69
CA THR A 28 -33.97 -1.57 16.45
C THR A 28 -35.18 -0.65 16.24
N ALA A 29 -35.09 0.26 15.26
CA ALA A 29 -36.14 1.24 15.00
C ALA A 29 -37.51 0.64 14.58
N ASP A 30 -37.60 -0.65 14.26
CA ASP A 30 -38.88 -1.34 13.93
C ASP A 30 -39.43 -2.13 15.12
N GLY A 31 -38.75 -2.09 16.28
CA GLY A 31 -39.13 -2.82 17.47
C GLY A 31 -38.64 -4.27 17.53
N SER A 32 -37.86 -4.75 16.56
CA SER A 32 -37.12 -6.02 16.67
C SER A 32 -35.95 -5.91 17.65
N LEU A 33 -35.52 -7.05 18.21
CA LEU A 33 -34.34 -7.12 19.07
C LEU A 33 -33.07 -6.88 18.23
N SER A 34 -32.13 -6.10 18.76
CA SER A 34 -30.82 -5.90 18.16
C SER A 34 -30.12 -7.24 18.01
N GLU A 35 -29.45 -7.46 16.86
CA GLU A 35 -28.74 -8.70 16.58
C GLU A 35 -27.53 -8.89 17.50
N GLY A 36 -26.81 -7.81 17.80
CA GLY A 36 -25.71 -7.82 18.74
C GLY A 36 -25.36 -6.44 19.29
N MET A 37 -24.38 -6.41 20.19
CA MET A 37 -23.88 -5.23 20.90
C MET A 37 -22.42 -5.42 21.33
N PHE A 38 -21.74 -4.33 21.63
CA PHE A 38 -20.36 -4.32 22.13
C PHE A 38 -20.30 -4.22 23.65
N VAL A 39 -19.29 -4.86 24.23
CA VAL A 39 -18.96 -4.73 25.66
C VAL A 39 -18.33 -3.37 25.95
N ASN A 40 -19.00 -2.57 26.77
CA ASN A 40 -18.59 -1.23 27.20
C ASN A 40 -18.04 -1.18 28.65
N SER A 41 -17.56 -2.32 29.16
CA SER A 41 -16.88 -2.39 30.46
C SER A 41 -15.36 -2.44 30.26
N PRO A 42 -14.58 -1.42 30.68
CA PRO A 42 -13.13 -1.43 30.54
C PRO A 42 -12.43 -2.61 31.25
N GLU A 43 -13.03 -3.13 32.32
CA GLU A 43 -12.53 -4.32 33.04
C GLU A 43 -13.00 -5.64 32.41
N GLY A 44 -13.73 -5.58 31.30
CA GLY A 44 -14.44 -6.70 30.72
C GLY A 44 -15.77 -7.00 31.42
N LEU A 45 -16.51 -7.98 30.90
CA LEU A 45 -17.86 -8.34 31.34
C LEU A 45 -17.92 -9.82 31.71
N LYS A 46 -18.36 -10.11 32.93
CA LYS A 46 -18.47 -11.50 33.42
C LYS A 46 -19.72 -12.16 32.86
N ILE A 47 -19.56 -13.34 32.29
CA ILE A 47 -20.67 -14.16 31.80
C ILE A 47 -21.08 -15.17 32.86
N ARG A 48 -22.39 -15.33 33.07
CA ARG A 48 -22.96 -16.17 34.13
C ARG A 48 -23.91 -17.22 33.59
N SER A 49 -24.06 -18.30 34.34
CA SER A 49 -24.98 -19.40 33.99
C SER A 49 -26.47 -19.04 34.12
N ALA A 50 -26.80 -17.98 34.86
CA ALA A 50 -28.18 -17.49 35.05
C ALA A 50 -28.20 -15.97 35.25
N PRO A 51 -29.35 -15.29 35.02
CA PRO A 51 -29.48 -13.82 35.05
C PRO A 51 -29.51 -13.26 36.49
N ASN A 52 -28.46 -13.52 37.28
CA ASN A 52 -28.30 -12.95 38.61
C ASN A 52 -26.84 -12.96 39.08
N LEU A 53 -26.49 -12.08 40.01
CA LEU A 53 -25.12 -11.92 40.52
C LEU A 53 -24.60 -13.12 41.35
N LYS A 54 -25.48 -14.03 41.78
CA LYS A 54 -25.10 -15.21 42.57
C LYS A 54 -24.83 -16.43 41.69
N ALA A 55 -25.23 -16.40 40.42
CA ALA A 55 -24.98 -17.47 39.47
C ALA A 55 -23.49 -17.64 39.20
N ASP A 56 -23.07 -18.87 38.93
CA ASP A 56 -21.68 -19.18 38.64
C ASP A 56 -21.18 -18.37 37.44
N ARG A 57 -19.95 -17.85 37.56
CA ARG A 57 -19.25 -17.28 36.43
C ARG A 57 -18.82 -18.43 35.53
N ILE A 58 -19.26 -18.40 34.27
CA ILE A 58 -18.89 -19.42 33.29
C ILE A 58 -17.75 -18.94 32.39
N SER A 59 -17.63 -17.64 32.14
CA SER A 59 -16.57 -17.05 31.29
C SER A 59 -16.43 -15.52 31.54
N GLY A 60 -15.64 -14.79 30.75
CA GLY A 60 -15.58 -13.34 30.71
C GLY A 60 -15.26 -12.80 29.32
N LEU A 61 -15.92 -11.71 28.94
CA LEU A 61 -15.70 -10.97 27.70
C LEU A 61 -14.78 -9.78 27.95
N ARG A 62 -13.91 -9.44 27.01
CA ARG A 62 -13.09 -8.21 27.08
C ARG A 62 -13.90 -6.97 26.69
N TYR A 63 -13.35 -5.80 27.00
CA TYR A 63 -13.83 -4.52 26.48
C TYR A 63 -13.78 -4.52 24.94
N GLY A 64 -14.80 -3.98 24.28
CA GLY A 64 -14.89 -3.94 22.82
C GLY A 64 -15.32 -5.23 22.14
N TYR A 65 -15.56 -6.32 22.90
CA TYR A 65 -16.04 -7.56 22.29
C TYR A 65 -17.45 -7.42 21.74
N TYR A 66 -17.69 -7.88 20.51
CA TYR A 66 -19.03 -7.96 19.93
C TYR A 66 -19.74 -9.24 20.37
N VAL A 67 -20.96 -9.11 20.88
CA VAL A 67 -21.77 -10.25 21.33
C VAL A 67 -23.15 -10.20 20.72
N LEU A 68 -23.67 -11.39 20.41
CA LEU A 68 -24.98 -11.54 19.79
C LEU A 68 -26.03 -11.71 20.85
N ILE A 69 -27.14 -11.00 20.70
CA ILE A 69 -28.21 -10.99 21.67
C ILE A 69 -29.22 -12.08 21.29
N ARG A 70 -29.42 -13.04 22.21
CA ARG A 70 -30.39 -14.12 22.06
C ARG A 70 -31.71 -13.80 22.74
N GLU A 71 -31.64 -13.20 23.93
CA GLU A 71 -32.83 -12.98 24.77
C GLU A 71 -32.60 -11.84 25.77
N LEU A 72 -33.68 -11.15 26.14
CA LEU A 72 -33.69 -10.20 27.26
C LEU A 72 -34.40 -10.82 28.47
N GLY A 73 -33.74 -10.79 29.61
CA GLY A 73 -34.26 -11.20 30.90
C GLY A 73 -34.86 -10.03 31.70
N GLU A 74 -34.91 -10.22 33.02
CA GLU A 74 -35.46 -9.21 33.94
C GLU A 74 -34.57 -7.97 34.02
N GLU A 75 -35.19 -6.80 34.13
CA GLU A 75 -34.54 -5.53 34.39
C GLU A 75 -34.19 -5.40 35.88
N VAL A 76 -32.93 -5.12 36.16
CA VAL A 76 -32.41 -5.00 37.53
C VAL A 76 -31.54 -3.77 37.66
N VAL A 77 -31.29 -3.35 38.90
CA VAL A 77 -30.35 -2.27 39.21
C VAL A 77 -29.05 -2.87 39.74
N ILE A 78 -27.95 -2.69 38.99
CA ILE A 78 -26.60 -3.10 39.38
C ILE A 78 -25.69 -1.89 39.24
N ASP A 79 -24.91 -1.59 40.28
CA ASP A 79 -23.99 -0.45 40.33
C ASP A 79 -24.64 0.91 39.97
N GLY A 80 -25.93 1.05 40.31
CA GLY A 80 -26.73 2.24 40.02
C GLY A 80 -27.27 2.35 38.59
N ILE A 81 -27.00 1.35 37.74
CA ILE A 81 -27.47 1.27 36.35
C ILE A 81 -28.71 0.36 36.31
N THR A 82 -29.79 0.83 35.67
CA THR A 82 -31.01 0.03 35.46
C THR A 82 -30.99 -0.55 34.05
N ALA A 83 -30.85 -1.87 33.92
CA ALA A 83 -30.77 -2.55 32.63
C ALA A 83 -31.24 -4.02 32.72
N PRO A 84 -31.67 -4.64 31.60
CA PRO A 84 -31.99 -6.06 31.57
C PRO A 84 -30.74 -6.93 31.71
N TRP A 85 -30.90 -8.13 32.26
CA TRP A 85 -29.99 -9.23 31.93
C TRP A 85 -30.16 -9.60 30.46
N VAL A 86 -29.07 -9.95 29.80
CA VAL A 86 -29.05 -10.25 28.37
C VAL A 86 -28.40 -11.60 28.19
N LYS A 87 -29.11 -12.51 27.52
CA LYS A 87 -28.56 -13.79 27.10
C LYS A 87 -27.81 -13.56 25.80
N VAL A 88 -26.52 -13.91 25.80
CA VAL A 88 -25.62 -13.72 24.66
C VAL A 88 -25.02 -15.04 24.23
N ALA A 89 -24.75 -15.18 22.92
CA ALA A 89 -23.93 -16.25 22.41
C ALA A 89 -22.49 -16.11 22.94
N LEU A 90 -21.89 -17.20 23.38
CA LEU A 90 -20.48 -17.25 23.72
C LEU A 90 -19.64 -17.28 22.44
N PRO A 91 -18.46 -16.64 22.42
CA PRO A 91 -17.52 -16.85 21.32
C PRO A 91 -17.06 -18.30 21.29
N GLN A 92 -16.74 -18.81 20.09
CA GLN A 92 -16.40 -20.23 19.90
C GLN A 92 -15.21 -20.68 20.76
N THR A 93 -14.28 -19.76 21.03
CA THR A 93 -13.13 -19.98 21.92
C THR A 93 -13.52 -20.34 23.36
N GLU A 94 -14.75 -20.04 23.77
CA GLU A 94 -15.28 -20.28 25.12
C GLU A 94 -16.24 -21.47 25.17
N TRP A 95 -16.48 -22.15 24.04
CA TRP A 95 -17.35 -23.33 23.99
C TRP A 95 -16.63 -24.53 24.64
N LYS A 96 -17.36 -25.36 25.40
CA LYS A 96 -16.77 -26.60 25.96
C LYS A 96 -16.55 -27.67 24.89
N ASP A 97 -17.30 -27.58 23.80
CA ASP A 97 -17.23 -28.44 22.63
C ASP A 97 -17.38 -27.57 21.37
N TYR A 98 -16.46 -27.71 20.41
CA TYR A 98 -16.44 -26.93 19.17
C TYR A 98 -17.68 -27.15 18.28
N GLU A 99 -18.49 -28.18 18.57
CA GLU A 99 -19.68 -28.53 17.79
C GLU A 99 -20.99 -27.87 18.26
N THR A 100 -21.05 -27.32 19.49
CA THR A 100 -22.31 -26.81 20.05
C THR A 100 -22.16 -25.39 20.56
N GLU A 101 -22.91 -24.46 19.96
CA GLU A 101 -22.98 -23.08 20.43
C GLU A 101 -23.50 -23.01 21.88
N GLU A 102 -22.73 -22.32 22.73
CA GLU A 102 -23.08 -22.09 24.13
C GLU A 102 -23.58 -20.65 24.35
N ASP A 103 -24.52 -20.48 25.28
CA ASP A 103 -25.04 -19.17 25.67
C ASP A 103 -24.71 -18.86 27.13
N GLY A 104 -24.66 -17.57 27.47
CA GLY A 104 -24.53 -17.10 28.84
C GLY A 104 -25.25 -15.79 29.11
N TRP A 105 -25.40 -15.45 30.39
CA TRP A 105 -26.07 -14.22 30.81
C TRP A 105 -25.06 -13.16 31.22
N VAL A 106 -25.22 -11.96 30.66
CA VAL A 106 -24.46 -10.76 31.01
C VAL A 106 -25.40 -9.64 31.47
N PHE A 107 -24.89 -8.67 32.23
CA PHE A 107 -25.68 -7.51 32.61
C PHE A 107 -25.65 -6.48 31.47
N GLY A 108 -26.83 -6.19 30.91
CA GLY A 108 -26.98 -5.36 29.71
C GLY A 108 -26.53 -3.91 29.89
N GLY A 109 -26.45 -3.41 31.12
CA GLY A 109 -25.99 -2.05 31.39
C GLY A 109 -24.57 -1.78 30.89
N TYR A 110 -23.74 -2.81 30.73
CA TYR A 110 -22.38 -2.73 30.18
C TYR A 110 -22.29 -3.12 28.70
N LEU A 111 -23.40 -3.13 27.98
CA LEU A 111 -23.43 -3.29 26.53
C LEU A 111 -23.74 -1.94 25.88
N GLN A 112 -23.32 -1.77 24.62
CA GLN A 112 -23.68 -0.60 23.82
C GLN A 112 -23.72 -0.95 22.33
N LYS A 113 -24.36 -0.10 21.52
CA LYS A 113 -24.52 -0.34 20.08
C LYS A 113 -23.24 -0.11 19.28
N ASN A 114 -22.46 0.90 19.64
CA ASN A 114 -21.28 1.32 18.87
C ASN A 114 -20.02 0.68 19.46
N ASN A 115 -19.04 0.36 18.61
CA ASN A 115 -17.77 -0.15 19.11
C ASN A 115 -17.12 0.88 20.05
N PRO A 116 -16.80 0.51 21.31
CA PRO A 116 -16.07 1.40 22.21
C PRO A 116 -14.62 1.65 21.80
N LEU A 117 -14.06 0.75 20.98
CA LEU A 117 -12.66 0.81 20.58
C LEU A 117 -12.50 1.75 19.39
N SER A 118 -11.46 2.57 19.43
CA SER A 118 -10.95 3.27 18.26
C SER A 118 -10.28 2.30 17.29
N TYR A 119 -10.15 2.72 16.02
CA TYR A 119 -9.39 1.98 15.02
C TYR A 119 -7.97 1.62 15.51
N GLY A 120 -7.29 2.57 16.17
CA GLY A 120 -5.95 2.33 16.70
C GLY A 120 -5.91 1.26 17.79
N GLU A 121 -6.93 1.19 18.65
CA GLU A 121 -7.05 0.14 19.66
C GLU A 121 -7.31 -1.23 19.03
N ILE A 122 -8.18 -1.31 18.02
CA ILE A 122 -8.46 -2.55 17.28
C ILE A 122 -7.20 -3.03 16.57
N PHE A 123 -6.48 -2.11 15.93
CA PHE A 123 -5.22 -2.40 15.26
C PHE A 123 -4.17 -2.97 16.21
N GLU A 124 -3.96 -2.35 17.37
CA GLU A 124 -3.01 -2.87 18.37
C GLU A 124 -3.46 -4.21 18.97
N LEU A 125 -4.76 -4.41 19.18
CA LEU A 125 -5.30 -5.70 19.62
C LEU A 125 -5.04 -6.80 18.58
N SER A 126 -5.25 -6.50 17.30
CA SER A 126 -5.11 -7.46 16.19
C SER A 126 -3.67 -7.96 16.00
N LYS A 127 -2.67 -7.20 16.47
CA LYS A 127 -1.27 -7.66 16.46
C LYS A 127 -0.99 -8.76 17.48
N THR A 128 -1.82 -8.85 18.52
CA THR A 128 -1.64 -9.81 19.63
C THR A 128 -2.63 -10.95 19.59
N GLU A 129 -3.75 -10.77 18.90
CA GLU A 129 -4.79 -11.76 18.76
C GLU A 129 -4.94 -12.17 17.30
N GLU A 130 -5.19 -13.46 17.09
CA GLU A 130 -5.35 -14.02 15.74
C GLU A 130 -6.53 -13.38 15.00
N TYR A 131 -7.66 -13.23 15.70
CA TYR A 131 -8.91 -12.69 15.16
C TYR A 131 -9.68 -11.89 16.21
N ILE A 132 -10.33 -10.81 15.77
CA ILE A 132 -11.25 -9.98 16.56
C ILE A 132 -12.63 -10.05 15.93
N ASP A 133 -13.59 -10.66 16.61
CA ASP A 133 -14.98 -10.71 16.18
C ASP A 133 -15.57 -9.30 16.06
N LEU A 134 -15.95 -8.92 14.84
CA LEU A 134 -16.58 -7.64 14.53
C LEU A 134 -17.68 -7.83 13.46
N PRO A 135 -18.81 -7.13 13.59
CA PRO A 135 -19.92 -7.28 12.65
C PRO A 135 -19.57 -6.76 11.24
N TYR A 136 -18.62 -5.82 11.14
CA TYR A 136 -18.18 -5.24 9.89
C TYR A 136 -16.83 -4.51 10.04
N PHE A 137 -16.11 -4.35 8.94
CA PHE A 137 -14.94 -3.48 8.84
C PHE A 137 -14.94 -2.74 7.50
N PRO A 138 -14.60 -1.43 7.48
CA PRO A 138 -14.19 -0.59 8.61
C PRO A 138 -15.36 -0.18 9.55
N ASP A 139 -15.06 0.01 10.84
CA ASP A 139 -16.01 0.39 11.91
C ASP A 139 -16.61 1.81 11.76
N GLU A 140 -15.99 2.66 10.94
CA GLU A 140 -16.65 3.88 10.46
C GLU A 140 -17.56 3.50 9.29
N GLU A 141 -18.85 3.30 9.58
CA GLU A 141 -19.91 3.42 8.57
C GLU A 141 -19.81 4.81 7.94
N GLY A 142 -19.19 4.83 6.77
CA GLY A 142 -18.94 6.01 5.98
C GLY A 142 -18.72 5.67 4.52
N MET A 143 -19.46 4.67 4.00
CA MET A 143 -20.14 4.63 2.68
C MET A 143 -20.71 3.22 2.41
N ASN A 144 -21.90 2.89 2.92
CA ASN A 144 -22.69 1.74 2.42
C ASN A 144 -24.18 2.13 2.30
N TYR A 145 -24.82 1.67 1.22
CA TYR A 145 -26.14 2.07 0.72
C TYR A 145 -27.32 1.30 1.32
N LYS A 146 -28.53 1.87 1.13
CA LYS A 146 -29.84 1.32 1.47
C LYS A 146 -30.51 0.60 0.30
N ASP A 147 -30.97 -0.61 0.54
CA ASP A 147 -31.82 -1.47 -0.30
C ASP A 147 -33.07 -0.74 -0.88
N GLU A 148 -33.35 -0.98 -2.17
CA GLU A 148 -34.39 -0.35 -2.99
C GLU A 148 -35.84 -0.68 -2.53
N TYR A 149 -36.02 -1.61 -1.58
CA TYR A 149 -37.35 -2.09 -1.17
C TYR A 149 -37.65 -2.02 0.33
N SER A 150 -36.72 -1.54 1.16
CA SER A 150 -36.93 -1.49 2.61
C SER A 150 -36.57 -0.13 3.20
N ASP A 151 -37.36 0.31 4.18
CA ASP A 151 -37.27 1.69 4.68
C ASP A 151 -36.21 1.90 5.79
N LYS A 152 -35.11 1.12 5.79
CA LYS A 152 -33.92 1.42 6.63
C LYS A 152 -32.55 1.17 5.98
N TRP A 153 -31.67 2.18 6.06
CA TRP A 153 -30.18 2.24 6.22
C TRP A 153 -29.76 3.74 6.18
N GLN A 154 -28.91 4.23 7.11
CA GLN A 154 -28.25 5.57 7.02
C GLN A 154 -26.99 5.73 7.91
N LYS A 155 -25.84 6.07 7.30
CA LYS A 155 -25.03 7.25 7.65
C LYS A 155 -24.21 7.81 6.45
N THR A 156 -24.30 9.13 6.32
CA THR A 156 -23.84 10.08 5.28
C THR A 156 -24.44 10.00 3.87
N ASP A 157 -24.87 11.18 3.45
CA ASP A 157 -25.50 11.51 2.19
C ASP A 157 -24.40 11.62 1.11
N LEU A 158 -24.19 10.57 0.32
CA LEU A 158 -23.38 10.66 -0.90
C LEU A 158 -23.87 11.77 -1.84
N PHE A 159 -25.14 12.16 -1.72
CA PHE A 159 -25.73 13.34 -2.35
C PHE A 159 -25.15 14.68 -1.89
N ASN A 160 -24.17 14.70 -0.96
CA ASN A 160 -23.42 15.90 -0.59
C ASN A 160 -21.91 15.67 -0.42
N THR A 161 -21.41 14.44 -0.59
CA THR A 161 -20.01 14.13 -0.32
C THR A 161 -19.17 14.35 -1.58
N ARG A 162 -18.36 15.41 -1.57
CA ARG A 162 -17.38 15.66 -2.61
C ARG A 162 -16.14 14.83 -2.34
N TYR A 163 -15.71 14.07 -3.32
CA TYR A 163 -14.38 13.49 -3.35
C TYR A 163 -13.51 14.30 -4.29
N THR A 164 -12.23 14.39 -3.95
CA THR A 164 -11.25 15.21 -4.68
C THR A 164 -10.29 14.35 -5.51
N ALA A 165 -10.26 13.05 -5.20
CA ALA A 165 -9.52 12.04 -5.91
C ALA A 165 -10.17 10.67 -5.69
N CYS A 166 -9.85 9.69 -6.53
CA CYS A 166 -10.20 8.28 -6.30
C CYS A 166 -9.03 7.36 -6.59
N LEU A 167 -8.95 6.22 -5.91
CA LEU A 167 -8.07 5.13 -6.32
C LEU A 167 -8.63 4.40 -7.53
N GLU A 168 -7.72 3.79 -8.28
CA GLU A 168 -8.06 2.89 -9.39
C GLU A 168 -8.87 1.69 -8.90
N ASN A 169 -9.80 1.25 -9.74
CA ASN A 169 -10.49 -0.02 -9.58
C ASN A 169 -9.75 -1.11 -10.37
N PHE A 170 -8.91 -1.86 -9.67
CA PHE A 170 -8.13 -2.95 -10.24
C PHE A 170 -8.98 -4.13 -10.73
N CYS A 171 -10.24 -4.25 -10.30
CA CYS A 171 -11.14 -5.33 -10.71
C CYS A 171 -12.10 -4.94 -11.84
N CYS A 172 -11.74 -3.96 -12.67
CA CYS A 172 -12.54 -3.60 -13.85
C CYS A 172 -12.58 -4.73 -14.91
N TYR A 173 -13.63 -4.75 -15.73
CA TYR A 173 -14.04 -5.86 -16.62
C TYR A 173 -12.91 -6.63 -17.33
N ASP A 174 -13.04 -7.97 -17.34
CA ASP A 174 -12.22 -8.96 -18.07
C ASP A 174 -10.71 -9.00 -17.73
N ALA A 175 -10.24 -8.20 -16.77
CA ALA A 175 -8.87 -8.31 -16.28
C ALA A 175 -8.71 -9.62 -15.46
N PRO A 176 -7.65 -10.40 -15.68
CA PRO A 176 -7.28 -11.48 -14.78
C PRO A 176 -7.06 -10.91 -13.36
N ARG A 177 -7.21 -11.76 -12.34
CA ARG A 177 -6.93 -11.42 -10.94
C ARG A 177 -5.72 -10.50 -10.83
N VAL A 178 -5.91 -9.31 -10.25
CA VAL A 178 -4.81 -8.38 -10.04
C VAL A 178 -4.06 -8.79 -8.79
N SER A 179 -2.76 -8.99 -8.93
CA SER A 179 -1.87 -9.30 -7.82
C SER A 179 -1.18 -8.04 -7.33
N GLY A 180 -1.03 -7.94 -6.03
CA GLY A 180 -0.30 -6.84 -5.39
C GLY A 180 0.05 -7.21 -3.96
N VAL A 181 0.35 -6.18 -3.17
CA VAL A 181 0.73 -6.35 -1.76
C VAL A 181 0.02 -5.37 -0.87
N VAL A 182 -0.03 -5.72 0.42
CA VAL A 182 -0.37 -4.80 1.51
C VAL A 182 0.76 -3.77 1.67
N ALA A 183 0.48 -2.48 1.48
CA ALA A 183 1.49 -1.43 1.45
C ALA A 183 2.04 -1.05 2.84
N GLU A 184 1.21 -1.21 3.87
CA GLU A 184 1.59 -1.02 5.27
C GLU A 184 0.75 -1.94 6.16
N ASP A 185 1.26 -2.20 7.38
CA ASP A 185 0.53 -2.96 8.38
C ASP A 185 -0.89 -2.41 8.54
N CYS A 186 -1.89 -3.25 8.29
CA CYS A 186 -3.29 -2.85 8.24
C CYS A 186 -4.21 -3.92 8.84
N LEU A 187 -5.50 -3.66 8.76
CA LEU A 187 -6.54 -4.58 9.18
C LEU A 187 -7.16 -5.22 7.94
N GLY A 188 -7.14 -6.56 7.91
CA GLY A 188 -7.97 -7.35 7.01
C GLY A 188 -9.30 -7.70 7.69
N TYR A 189 -10.33 -7.96 6.89
CA TYR A 189 -11.61 -8.42 7.40
C TYR A 189 -12.09 -9.67 6.68
N CYS A 190 -12.42 -10.71 7.42
CA CYS A 190 -13.10 -11.87 6.87
C CYS A 190 -14.60 -11.69 7.12
N PRO A 191 -15.44 -11.64 6.06
CA PRO A 191 -16.89 -11.64 6.26
C PRO A 191 -17.33 -12.94 6.97
N PRO A 192 -18.49 -12.95 7.62
CA PRO A 192 -19.00 -14.15 8.28
C PRO A 192 -19.06 -15.33 7.30
N VAL A 193 -18.37 -16.42 7.63
CA VAL A 193 -18.38 -17.66 6.83
C VAL A 193 -19.42 -18.62 7.42
N ALA A 194 -20.32 -19.12 6.56
CA ALA A 194 -21.31 -20.13 6.91
C ALA A 194 -22.23 -19.75 8.10
N ALA A 195 -22.16 -20.50 9.20
CA ALA A 195 -22.97 -20.28 10.41
C ALA A 195 -22.32 -19.28 11.39
N SER A 196 -21.14 -18.74 11.08
CA SER A 196 -20.57 -17.63 11.86
C SER A 196 -21.50 -16.43 11.74
N ILE A 197 -21.76 -15.80 12.87
CA ILE A 197 -22.80 -14.78 12.99
C ILE A 197 -22.17 -13.37 12.94
N CYS A 198 -20.85 -13.28 13.05
CA CYS A 198 -20.09 -12.05 12.79
C CYS A 198 -18.87 -12.37 11.91
N GLY A 199 -18.33 -11.33 11.28
CA GLY A 199 -17.03 -11.41 10.63
C GLY A 199 -15.92 -11.31 11.67
N CYS A 200 -14.69 -11.35 11.18
CA CYS A 200 -13.53 -11.11 12.02
C CYS A 200 -12.56 -10.15 11.36
N VAL A 201 -11.97 -9.29 12.17
CA VAL A 201 -10.83 -8.46 11.78
C VAL A 201 -9.55 -9.16 12.23
N PHE A 202 -8.52 -9.08 11.40
CA PHE A 202 -7.22 -9.65 11.69
C PHE A 202 -6.12 -8.72 11.16
N PHE A 203 -4.91 -8.93 11.67
CA PHE A 203 -3.75 -8.15 11.29
C PHE A 203 -3.19 -8.64 9.95
N LEU A 204 -3.03 -7.71 9.00
CA LEU A 204 -2.32 -7.94 7.76
C LEU A 204 -1.00 -7.19 7.82
N LYS A 205 0.10 -7.92 7.72
CA LYS A 205 1.44 -7.32 7.70
C LYS A 205 1.68 -6.64 6.36
N ALA A 206 2.45 -5.54 6.36
CA ALA A 206 3.04 -5.01 5.14
C ALA A 206 3.73 -6.12 4.32
N GLU A 207 3.71 -5.97 3.00
CA GLU A 207 4.23 -6.91 2.01
C GLU A 207 3.47 -8.24 1.89
N THR A 208 2.37 -8.43 2.63
CA THR A 208 1.52 -9.62 2.45
C THR A 208 0.97 -9.62 1.02
N PRO A 209 1.27 -10.66 0.20
CA PRO A 209 0.74 -10.76 -1.15
C PRO A 209 -0.77 -10.98 -1.14
N VAL A 210 -1.50 -10.27 -2.01
CA VAL A 210 -2.94 -10.38 -2.14
C VAL A 210 -3.32 -10.47 -3.62
N GLU A 211 -4.17 -11.43 -3.96
CA GLU A 211 -4.87 -11.51 -5.25
C GLU A 211 -6.26 -10.91 -5.10
N LEU A 212 -6.55 -9.81 -5.80
CA LEU A 212 -7.87 -9.20 -5.81
C LEU A 212 -8.82 -9.98 -6.72
N GLU A 213 -10.03 -10.27 -6.22
CA GLU A 213 -11.05 -11.00 -6.97
C GLU A 213 -12.19 -10.08 -7.43
N HIS A 214 -12.67 -9.18 -6.56
CA HIS A 214 -13.72 -8.21 -6.93
C HIS A 214 -13.78 -7.02 -5.97
N VAL A 215 -14.50 -5.96 -6.37
CA VAL A 215 -14.86 -4.86 -5.47
C VAL A 215 -16.17 -5.19 -4.76
N VAL A 216 -16.16 -5.18 -3.43
CA VAL A 216 -17.36 -5.42 -2.59
C VAL A 216 -18.05 -4.13 -2.13
N SER A 217 -17.29 -3.04 -2.00
CA SER A 217 -17.78 -1.75 -1.50
C SER A 217 -16.80 -0.63 -1.87
N TYR A 218 -17.09 0.60 -1.45
CA TYR A 218 -16.20 1.75 -1.55
C TYR A 218 -16.22 2.50 -0.22
N GLY A 219 -15.08 3.06 0.17
CA GLY A 219 -14.97 3.99 1.30
C GLY A 219 -14.53 5.37 0.85
N ILE A 220 -14.80 6.38 1.68
CA ILE A 220 -14.19 7.71 1.54
C ILE A 220 -13.31 7.97 2.76
N ALA A 221 -12.09 8.41 2.51
CA ALA A 221 -11.17 8.78 3.57
C ALA A 221 -11.67 10.06 4.28
N ASN A 222 -11.78 9.98 5.61
CA ASN A 222 -12.38 11.03 6.45
C ASN A 222 -11.50 12.30 6.53
N GLU A 223 -12.00 13.36 7.17
CA GLU A 223 -11.29 14.65 7.31
C GLU A 223 -9.98 14.57 8.11
N GLU A 224 -9.84 13.56 8.96
CA GLU A 224 -8.63 13.33 9.77
C GLU A 224 -7.57 12.50 9.02
N SER A 225 -7.95 11.86 7.91
CA SER A 225 -7.02 11.14 7.05
C SER A 225 -6.04 12.09 6.38
N GLU A 226 -4.92 11.54 5.91
CA GLU A 226 -3.95 12.31 5.12
C GLU A 226 -4.53 12.77 3.76
N PHE A 227 -5.55 12.05 3.26
CA PHE A 227 -6.20 12.31 1.99
C PHE A 227 -7.71 12.48 2.14
N PRO A 228 -8.20 13.54 2.81
CA PRO A 228 -9.62 13.77 2.97
C PRO A 228 -10.36 13.78 1.64
N GLY A 229 -11.45 13.04 1.57
CA GLY A 229 -12.25 12.92 0.34
C GLY A 229 -11.57 12.08 -0.75
N LEU A 230 -10.63 11.19 -0.41
CA LEU A 230 -10.17 10.14 -1.31
C LEU A 230 -11.20 9.02 -1.33
N LEU A 231 -11.80 8.77 -2.49
CA LEU A 231 -12.63 7.59 -2.73
C LEU A 231 -11.73 6.38 -2.96
N TYR A 232 -12.00 5.26 -2.28
CA TYR A 232 -11.25 4.02 -2.48
C TYR A 232 -12.17 2.80 -2.55
N PRO A 233 -11.89 1.83 -3.42
CA PRO A 233 -12.60 0.55 -3.41
C PRO A 233 -12.24 -0.26 -2.17
N VAL A 234 -13.16 -1.10 -1.71
CA VAL A 234 -12.90 -2.20 -0.79
C VAL A 234 -12.97 -3.47 -1.61
N TYR A 235 -11.87 -4.21 -1.65
CA TYR A 235 -11.74 -5.39 -2.47
C TYR A 235 -12.01 -6.64 -1.63
N GLU A 236 -12.73 -7.60 -2.18
CA GLU A 236 -12.54 -8.99 -1.81
C GLU A 236 -11.27 -9.50 -2.51
N GLY A 237 -10.38 -10.08 -1.72
CA GLY A 237 -9.15 -10.67 -2.19
C GLY A 237 -8.82 -11.94 -1.42
N VAL A 238 -7.72 -12.54 -1.86
CA VAL A 238 -7.20 -13.78 -1.33
C VAL A 238 -5.75 -13.54 -0.94
N TYR A 239 -5.40 -13.95 0.28
CA TYR A 239 -4.01 -14.06 0.70
C TYR A 239 -3.73 -15.50 1.17
N PHE A 240 -2.45 -15.81 1.34
CA PHE A 240 -2.02 -17.07 1.93
C PHE A 240 -1.41 -16.80 3.29
N ASP A 241 -1.87 -17.50 4.32
CA ASP A 241 -1.29 -17.39 5.66
C ASP A 241 0.09 -18.08 5.75
N ASP A 242 0.73 -18.01 6.92
CA ASP A 242 2.04 -18.63 7.17
C ASP A 242 2.04 -20.16 6.99
N GLU A 243 0.87 -20.81 7.02
CA GLU A 243 0.71 -22.25 6.76
C GLU A 243 0.47 -22.55 5.27
N GLY A 244 0.34 -21.53 4.44
CA GLY A 244 0.03 -21.62 3.02
C GLY A 244 -1.45 -21.90 2.76
N SER A 245 -2.33 -21.69 3.73
CA SER A 245 -3.78 -21.81 3.58
C SER A 245 -4.34 -20.60 2.85
N ARG A 246 -5.25 -20.85 1.91
CA ARG A 246 -5.94 -19.80 1.16
C ARG A 246 -6.99 -19.12 2.06
N CYS A 247 -6.80 -17.84 2.34
CA CYS A 247 -7.66 -17.05 3.22
C CYS A 247 -8.39 -15.95 2.43
N LEU A 248 -9.70 -15.84 2.63
CA LEU A 248 -10.53 -14.78 2.06
C LEU A 248 -10.44 -13.53 2.94
N CYS A 249 -10.29 -12.37 2.31
CA CYS A 249 -10.26 -11.10 3.03
C CYS A 249 -10.88 -9.95 2.25
N TYR A 250 -11.47 -9.01 2.98
CA TYR A 250 -11.76 -7.67 2.51
C TYR A 250 -10.59 -6.77 2.90
N ILE A 251 -10.06 -6.05 1.92
CA ILE A 251 -8.95 -5.10 2.07
C ILE A 251 -9.36 -3.75 1.50
N ARG A 252 -9.01 -2.66 2.19
CA ARG A 252 -9.26 -1.31 1.68
C ARG A 252 -8.24 -1.02 0.59
N GLY A 253 -8.67 -0.40 -0.51
CA GLY A 253 -7.80 -0.02 -1.60
C GLY A 253 -6.67 0.93 -1.17
N ILE A 254 -6.90 1.73 -0.12
CA ILE A 254 -5.84 2.57 0.48
C ILE A 254 -4.69 1.75 1.09
N ASP A 255 -4.92 0.50 1.48
CA ASP A 255 -3.89 -0.39 2.04
C ASP A 255 -3.23 -1.28 0.98
N PHE A 256 -3.69 -1.23 -0.28
CA PHE A 256 -3.23 -2.09 -1.36
C PHE A 256 -2.42 -1.31 -2.41
N VAL A 257 -1.39 -1.95 -2.95
CA VAL A 257 -0.62 -1.48 -4.10
C VAL A 257 -0.46 -2.62 -5.10
N SER A 258 -0.81 -2.35 -6.38
CA SER A 258 -0.65 -3.31 -7.48
C SER A 258 0.83 -3.58 -7.74
N ASN A 259 1.17 -4.77 -8.23
CA ASN A 259 2.55 -5.10 -8.63
C ASN A 259 3.13 -4.12 -9.66
N ASP A 260 2.30 -3.55 -10.53
CA ASP A 260 2.73 -2.54 -11.53
C ASP A 260 3.17 -1.20 -10.89
N ASP A 261 2.84 -0.99 -9.61
CA ASP A 261 3.15 0.18 -8.82
C ASP A 261 4.24 -0.09 -7.75
N ILE A 262 4.93 -1.24 -7.88
CA ILE A 262 6.03 -1.66 -7.01
C ILE A 262 7.34 -1.62 -7.81
N SER A 263 8.29 -0.80 -7.36
CA SER A 263 9.65 -0.83 -7.89
C SER A 263 10.59 -1.58 -6.94
N THR A 264 11.17 -2.68 -7.41
CA THR A 264 12.02 -3.57 -6.62
C THR A 264 13.48 -3.49 -7.05
N VAL A 265 14.38 -3.34 -6.07
CA VAL A 265 15.84 -3.45 -6.25
C VAL A 265 16.44 -4.35 -5.20
N HIS A 266 17.72 -4.68 -5.35
CA HIS A 266 18.43 -5.53 -4.41
C HIS A 266 19.62 -4.79 -3.80
N ASP A 267 19.86 -5.02 -2.51
CA ASP A 267 21.02 -4.52 -1.80
C ASP A 267 22.30 -5.31 -2.16
N LYS A 268 23.43 -4.95 -1.55
CA LYS A 268 24.72 -5.63 -1.79
C LYS A 268 24.76 -7.09 -1.34
N ASN A 269 23.82 -7.51 -0.49
CA ASN A 269 23.70 -8.85 0.04
C ASN A 269 22.67 -9.68 -0.74
N GLY A 270 21.97 -9.07 -1.71
CA GLY A 270 20.90 -9.70 -2.47
C GLY A 270 19.57 -9.73 -1.73
N ASN A 271 19.38 -8.87 -0.72
CA ASN A 271 18.07 -8.68 -0.10
C ASN A 271 17.25 -7.68 -0.92
N GLU A 272 15.95 -7.93 -1.04
CA GLU A 272 15.02 -7.04 -1.77
C GLU A 272 14.77 -5.74 -1.00
N ILE A 273 14.57 -4.66 -1.75
CA ILE A 273 14.17 -3.35 -1.27
C ILE A 273 13.07 -2.89 -2.21
N HIS A 274 11.96 -2.42 -1.66
CA HIS A 274 10.78 -2.05 -2.44
C HIS A 274 10.45 -0.56 -2.30
N LEU A 275 9.89 -0.02 -3.37
CA LEU A 275 9.21 1.27 -3.39
C LEU A 275 7.78 1.06 -3.84
N TYR A 276 6.82 1.29 -2.95
CA TYR A 276 5.39 1.20 -3.25
C TYR A 276 4.84 2.59 -3.53
N VAL A 277 4.11 2.74 -4.63
CA VAL A 277 3.64 4.05 -5.11
C VAL A 277 2.16 3.97 -5.41
N GLN A 278 1.32 4.49 -4.52
CA GLN A 278 -0.12 4.49 -4.76
C GLN A 278 -0.55 5.77 -5.48
N LYS A 279 -1.26 5.58 -6.60
CA LYS A 279 -1.76 6.65 -7.46
C LYS A 279 -3.27 6.77 -7.31
N ALA A 280 -3.74 7.99 -7.15
CA ALA A 280 -5.16 8.32 -7.20
C ALA A 280 -5.45 9.24 -8.39
N LEU A 281 -6.49 8.96 -9.14
CA LEU A 281 -7.04 9.85 -10.13
C LEU A 281 -7.55 11.13 -9.44
N LYS A 282 -7.10 12.31 -9.86
CA LYS A 282 -7.53 13.61 -9.35
C LYS A 282 -8.46 14.30 -10.34
N ASP A 283 -9.13 15.35 -9.88
CA ASP A 283 -10.01 16.19 -10.70
C ASP A 283 -11.14 15.41 -11.37
N ILE A 284 -11.50 14.23 -10.83
CA ILE A 284 -12.69 13.52 -11.28
C ILE A 284 -13.89 14.29 -10.73
N ASN A 285 -14.45 15.10 -11.61
CA ASN A 285 -15.59 15.94 -11.30
C ASN A 285 -16.87 15.17 -11.59
N PHE A 286 -17.45 14.62 -10.54
CA PHE A 286 -18.84 14.21 -10.57
C PHE A 286 -19.67 15.48 -10.36
N ASP A 287 -20.00 16.14 -11.48
CA ASP A 287 -20.82 17.37 -11.50
C ASP A 287 -22.19 17.20 -10.81
N SER A 288 -22.57 15.95 -10.51
CA SER A 288 -23.75 15.58 -9.77
C SER A 288 -23.35 14.89 -8.47
N TYR A 289 -23.82 15.44 -7.36
CA TYR A 289 -23.76 14.72 -6.10
C TYR A 289 -24.72 13.52 -6.16
N GLY A 290 -24.35 12.41 -5.53
CA GLY A 290 -25.28 11.30 -5.28
C GLY A 290 -25.36 10.24 -6.37
N LEU A 291 -24.22 9.85 -6.94
CA LEU A 291 -24.16 8.65 -7.76
C LEU A 291 -24.48 7.38 -6.95
N SER A 292 -25.24 6.49 -7.57
CA SER A 292 -25.40 5.11 -7.11
C SER A 292 -24.07 4.35 -7.18
N MET A 293 -23.94 3.27 -6.41
CA MET A 293 -22.76 2.40 -6.44
C MET A 293 -22.46 1.88 -7.86
N GLU A 294 -23.51 1.61 -8.62
CA GLU A 294 -23.44 1.17 -10.00
C GLU A 294 -22.87 2.26 -10.92
N GLU A 295 -23.17 3.54 -10.66
CA GLU A 295 -22.64 4.67 -11.40
C GLU A 295 -21.18 4.95 -11.03
N VAL A 296 -20.84 4.94 -9.74
CA VAL A 296 -19.43 5.02 -9.29
C VAL A 296 -18.61 3.89 -9.93
N SER A 297 -19.13 2.66 -9.86
CA SER A 297 -18.48 1.51 -10.47
C SER A 297 -18.39 1.68 -11.99
N ARG A 298 -19.44 2.16 -12.67
CA ARG A 298 -19.42 2.39 -14.12
C ARG A 298 -18.38 3.41 -14.53
N ASP A 299 -18.29 4.53 -13.83
CA ASP A 299 -17.37 5.61 -14.19
C ASP A 299 -15.92 5.22 -13.88
N LEU A 300 -15.69 4.54 -12.75
CA LEU A 300 -14.40 3.92 -12.40
C LEU A 300 -14.07 2.67 -13.22
N ASN A 301 -15.01 2.07 -13.93
CA ASN A 301 -14.76 0.95 -14.84
C ASN A 301 -14.71 1.39 -16.30
N SER A 302 -14.99 2.66 -16.59
CA SER A 302 -14.96 3.14 -17.96
C SER A 302 -13.50 3.28 -18.41
N SER A 303 -13.15 2.54 -19.47
CA SER A 303 -11.85 2.64 -20.14
C SER A 303 -11.54 4.09 -20.50
N ASP A 304 -12.56 4.88 -20.82
CA ASP A 304 -12.42 6.30 -21.16
C ASP A 304 -11.86 7.14 -20.01
N THR A 305 -12.20 6.84 -18.74
CA THR A 305 -11.64 7.53 -17.57
C THR A 305 -10.14 7.22 -17.45
N TYR A 306 -9.76 5.95 -17.52
CA TYR A 306 -8.36 5.54 -17.43
C TYR A 306 -7.55 5.98 -18.63
N GLU A 307 -8.05 5.81 -19.85
CA GLU A 307 -7.37 6.25 -21.06
C GLU A 307 -7.25 7.77 -21.07
N SER A 308 -8.29 8.54 -20.71
CA SER A 308 -8.18 10.00 -20.64
C SER A 308 -7.16 10.43 -19.59
N ALA A 309 -7.12 9.75 -18.44
CA ALA A 309 -6.12 9.98 -17.41
C ALA A 309 -4.69 9.61 -17.88
N ASN A 310 -4.57 8.46 -18.53
CA ASN A 310 -3.34 7.90 -19.10
C ASN A 310 -2.90 8.60 -20.38
N ILE A 311 -3.73 9.39 -21.04
CA ILE A 311 -3.38 10.26 -22.18
C ILE A 311 -2.96 11.64 -21.69
N ALA A 312 -3.48 12.09 -20.53
CA ALA A 312 -3.11 13.38 -19.90
C ALA A 312 -1.86 13.31 -18.97
N GLN A 313 -1.28 12.12 -18.76
CA GLN A 313 0.01 11.68 -18.14
C GLN A 313 0.76 12.51 -17.06
N SER A 314 0.15 13.46 -16.37
CA SER A 314 0.41 13.74 -14.94
C SER A 314 -0.54 14.79 -14.36
N ALA A 315 -1.44 15.33 -15.18
CA ALA A 315 -2.50 16.21 -14.71
C ALA A 315 -3.70 15.41 -14.20
N ALA A 316 -3.70 14.09 -14.34
CA ALA A 316 -4.81 13.24 -13.94
C ALA A 316 -4.56 12.43 -12.66
N TYR A 317 -3.30 12.33 -12.18
CA TYR A 317 -3.00 11.60 -10.96
C TYR A 317 -2.46 12.50 -9.84
N ARG A 318 -2.69 12.05 -8.61
CA ARG A 318 -2.11 12.51 -7.35
C ARG A 318 -1.53 11.29 -6.66
N ILE A 319 -0.30 11.39 -6.18
CA ILE A 319 0.28 10.32 -5.37
C ILE A 319 -0.32 10.40 -3.96
N THR A 320 -0.95 9.32 -3.51
CA THR A 320 -1.52 9.19 -2.16
C THR A 320 -0.52 8.60 -1.20
N GLN A 321 0.39 7.74 -1.65
CA GLN A 321 1.47 7.31 -0.76
C GLN A 321 2.67 6.84 -1.54
N ILE A 322 3.82 7.06 -0.92
CA ILE A 322 5.08 6.44 -1.30
C ILE A 322 5.66 5.78 -0.06
N ARG A 323 5.86 4.48 -0.13
CA ARG A 323 6.47 3.67 0.94
C ARG A 323 7.78 3.09 0.45
N TYR A 324 8.79 3.15 1.30
CA TYR A 324 10.07 2.49 1.11
C TYR A 324 10.16 1.35 2.11
N VAL A 325 10.35 0.13 1.61
CA VAL A 325 10.57 -1.05 2.44
C VAL A 325 12.02 -1.46 2.34
N ASP A 326 12.71 -1.53 3.49
CA ASP A 326 14.12 -1.92 3.52
C ASP A 326 14.32 -3.45 3.43
N ALA A 327 15.58 -3.85 3.37
CA ALA A 327 16.00 -5.26 3.30
C ALA A 327 15.55 -6.11 4.48
N GLU A 328 15.10 -5.48 5.57
CA GLU A 328 14.59 -6.12 6.76
C GLU A 328 13.05 -6.14 6.82
N GLY A 329 12.36 -5.67 5.77
CA GLY A 329 10.91 -5.63 5.66
C GLY A 329 10.25 -4.46 6.42
N ASN A 330 11.02 -3.45 6.84
CA ASN A 330 10.47 -2.31 7.59
C ASN A 330 9.95 -1.25 6.62
N SER A 331 8.63 -1.16 6.46
CA SER A 331 7.96 -0.13 5.68
C SER A 331 8.06 1.25 6.33
N LYS A 332 8.51 2.25 5.57
CA LYS A 332 8.67 3.63 6.00
C LYS A 332 8.06 4.57 4.97
N ARG A 333 7.46 5.65 5.45
CA ARG A 333 6.90 6.67 4.57
C ARG A 333 8.00 7.53 3.95
N VAL A 334 7.81 7.88 2.68
CA VAL A 334 8.68 8.76 1.90
C VAL A 334 7.99 10.11 1.72
N GLY A 335 8.65 11.19 2.14
CA GLY A 335 8.10 12.55 2.10
C GLY A 335 8.19 13.28 0.76
N ILE A 336 7.82 12.65 -0.36
CA ILE A 336 7.77 13.32 -1.67
C ILE A 336 6.33 13.74 -1.97
N ASN A 337 6.10 15.05 -2.06
CA ASN A 337 4.84 15.60 -2.55
C ASN A 337 4.98 15.90 -4.05
N SER A 338 4.46 15.01 -4.87
CA SER A 338 4.52 15.14 -6.32
C SER A 338 3.20 14.75 -6.97
N SER A 339 2.93 15.41 -8.10
CA SER A 339 1.84 15.06 -9.01
C SER A 339 2.31 14.24 -10.20
N GLU A 340 3.60 13.87 -10.24
CA GLU A 340 4.15 13.04 -11.30
C GLU A 340 3.75 11.58 -11.10
N VAL A 341 3.84 10.81 -12.17
CA VAL A 341 3.17 9.49 -12.27
C VAL A 341 4.14 8.32 -12.14
N ASN A 342 5.42 8.52 -12.41
CA ASN A 342 6.37 7.43 -12.49
C ASN A 342 7.48 7.63 -11.46
N PHE A 343 7.58 6.67 -10.55
CA PHE A 343 8.66 6.59 -9.58
C PHE A 343 9.30 5.23 -9.72
N SER A 344 10.62 5.20 -9.80
CA SER A 344 11.38 3.97 -9.73
C SER A 344 12.42 4.06 -8.63
N LEU A 345 12.80 2.89 -8.12
CA LEU A 345 13.84 2.73 -7.13
C LEU A 345 15.13 2.31 -7.82
N ALA A 346 16.26 2.88 -7.41
CA ALA A 346 17.59 2.47 -7.86
C ALA A 346 18.52 2.26 -6.66
N TYR A 347 19.34 1.20 -6.70
CA TYR A 347 20.36 0.92 -5.68
C TYR A 347 21.73 0.65 -6.34
N PRO A 348 22.44 1.70 -6.77
CA PRO A 348 23.69 1.57 -7.50
C PRO A 348 24.83 1.01 -6.62
N LEU A 349 25.13 -0.28 -6.79
CA LEU A 349 26.15 -1.01 -6.04
C LEU A 349 27.58 -0.57 -6.35
N ASN A 350 27.78 0.20 -7.41
CA ASN A 350 29.08 0.68 -7.82
C ASN A 350 29.64 1.85 -7.00
N PHE A 351 28.79 2.51 -6.21
CA PHE A 351 29.27 3.48 -5.24
C PHE A 351 30.14 2.82 -4.17
N LYS A 352 31.13 3.55 -3.67
CA LYS A 352 31.91 3.11 -2.50
C LYS A 352 31.03 2.97 -1.25
N LYS A 353 29.98 3.79 -1.15
CA LYS A 353 28.96 3.75 -0.11
C LYS A 353 27.58 3.78 -0.78
N PRO A 354 27.06 2.65 -1.27
CA PRO A 354 25.75 2.60 -1.93
C PRO A 354 24.65 3.12 -1.01
N VAL A 355 23.69 3.83 -1.61
CA VAL A 355 22.47 4.32 -0.97
C VAL A 355 21.31 4.15 -1.97
N PRO A 356 20.05 4.07 -1.51
CA PRO A 356 18.91 4.01 -2.41
C PRO A 356 18.63 5.38 -3.04
N PHE A 357 18.04 5.35 -4.24
CA PHE A 357 17.57 6.54 -4.95
C PHE A 357 16.13 6.35 -5.41
N ILE A 358 15.34 7.41 -5.32
CA ILE A 358 14.07 7.51 -6.03
C ILE A 358 14.29 8.35 -7.27
N ILE A 359 13.88 7.82 -8.41
CA ILE A 359 13.88 8.50 -9.70
C ILE A 359 12.42 8.84 -10.01
N GLU A 360 12.08 10.11 -9.92
CA GLU A 360 10.79 10.64 -10.32
C GLU A 360 10.87 11.05 -11.79
N SER A 361 10.00 10.52 -12.64
CA SER A 361 9.96 10.83 -14.07
C SER A 361 8.56 11.25 -14.53
N ARG A 362 8.54 12.15 -15.53
CA ARG A 362 7.32 12.67 -16.15
C ARG A 362 7.49 12.77 -17.66
N ILE A 363 6.46 12.37 -18.40
CA ILE A 363 6.39 12.53 -19.85
C ILE A 363 5.28 13.54 -20.20
N ARG A 364 5.64 14.75 -20.64
CA ARG A 364 4.67 15.72 -21.20
C ARG A 364 5.27 16.53 -22.35
N GLY A 365 5.54 15.90 -23.49
CA GLY A 365 6.24 16.52 -24.62
C GLY A 365 7.73 16.80 -24.36
N VAL A 366 8.12 16.86 -23.08
CA VAL A 366 9.47 16.85 -22.53
C VAL A 366 9.48 15.78 -21.42
N TYR A 367 10.55 15.00 -21.36
CA TYR A 367 10.89 14.11 -20.26
C TYR A 367 11.53 14.92 -19.15
N LYS A 368 10.91 14.98 -17.99
CA LYS A 368 11.47 15.65 -16.81
C LYS A 368 11.81 14.59 -15.79
N THR A 369 13.04 14.61 -15.28
CA THR A 369 13.51 13.64 -14.28
C THR A 369 14.04 14.37 -13.06
N ARG A 370 13.66 13.92 -11.87
CA ARG A 370 14.28 14.31 -10.60
C ARG A 370 14.82 13.09 -9.89
N ILE A 371 16.03 13.20 -9.38
CA ILE A 371 16.69 12.12 -8.65
C ILE A 371 16.86 12.54 -7.20
N TYR A 372 16.37 11.71 -6.30
CA TYR A 372 16.49 11.87 -4.85
C TYR A 372 17.34 10.74 -4.30
N SER A 373 18.38 11.07 -3.53
CA SER A 373 19.04 10.06 -2.69
C SER A 373 18.27 9.91 -1.38
N LEU A 374 18.20 8.69 -0.86
CA LEU A 374 17.47 8.37 0.36
C LEU A 374 18.41 8.24 1.55
N LYS A 375 18.05 8.90 2.64
CA LYS A 375 18.63 8.67 3.96
C LYS A 375 17.56 8.04 4.84
N VAL A 376 17.69 6.73 5.01
CA VAL A 376 16.79 5.91 5.83
C VAL A 376 17.11 6.14 7.30
N ASN A 377 16.16 6.68 8.07
CA ASN A 377 16.24 6.78 9.52
C ASN A 377 15.37 5.67 10.16
N GLU A 378 15.29 5.62 11.49
CA GLU A 378 14.51 4.59 12.20
C GLU A 378 13.00 4.66 11.88
N SER A 379 12.43 5.87 11.81
CA SER A 379 10.98 6.07 11.66
C SER A 379 10.54 6.58 10.29
N ASP A 380 11.45 7.13 9.48
CA ASP A 380 11.13 7.78 8.22
C ASP A 380 12.26 7.69 7.19
N VAL A 381 11.97 8.12 5.96
CA VAL A 381 12.98 8.28 4.90
C VAL A 381 13.10 9.76 4.53
N GLU A 382 14.28 10.33 4.80
CA GLU A 382 14.62 11.68 4.37
C GLU A 382 15.05 11.64 2.89
N THR A 383 14.30 12.32 2.02
CA THR A 383 14.60 12.44 0.59
C THR A 383 15.47 13.68 0.34
N ILE A 384 16.64 13.47 -0.25
CA ILE A 384 17.61 14.54 -0.49
C ILE A 384 17.75 14.72 -2.00
N PRO A 385 17.28 15.86 -2.57
CA PRO A 385 17.41 16.13 -3.99
C PRO A 385 18.87 16.09 -4.43
N VAL A 386 19.13 15.38 -5.52
CA VAL A 386 20.46 15.29 -6.14
C VAL A 386 20.53 16.15 -7.37
N CYS A 387 19.62 15.93 -8.33
CA CYS A 387 19.56 16.67 -9.57
C CYS A 387 18.15 16.65 -10.18
N GLU A 388 17.91 17.59 -11.08
CA GLU A 388 16.70 17.71 -11.89
C GLU A 388 17.13 18.10 -13.31
N TYR A 389 16.58 17.42 -14.32
CA TYR A 389 16.88 17.69 -15.72
C TYR A 389 15.67 17.44 -16.63
N GLU A 390 15.71 18.03 -17.82
CA GLU A 390 14.64 17.99 -18.82
C GLU A 390 15.19 17.63 -20.19
N CYS A 391 14.49 16.78 -20.94
CA CYS A 391 14.95 16.26 -22.24
C CYS A 391 13.79 16.20 -23.24
N SER A 392 14.04 16.55 -24.50
CA SER A 392 12.95 16.61 -25.49
C SER A 392 12.50 15.21 -25.93
N VAL A 393 11.19 15.00 -26.12
CA VAL A 393 10.65 13.70 -26.59
C VAL A 393 11.12 13.35 -28.01
N ARG A 394 11.53 14.34 -28.83
CA ARG A 394 12.10 14.06 -30.16
C ARG A 394 13.43 13.32 -30.07
N ASP A 395 14.21 13.58 -29.02
CA ASP A 395 15.51 12.93 -28.81
C ASP A 395 15.33 11.53 -28.20
N ALA A 396 14.30 11.34 -27.36
CA ALA A 396 13.97 10.07 -26.73
C ALA A 396 13.58 8.93 -27.71
N ARG A 397 13.02 9.27 -28.90
CA ARG A 397 12.64 8.27 -29.93
C ARG A 397 13.81 7.47 -30.50
N THR A 398 15.05 7.84 -30.20
CA THR A 398 16.24 7.08 -30.64
C THR A 398 16.70 6.03 -29.62
N GLY A 399 15.93 5.76 -28.56
CA GLY A 399 16.29 4.78 -27.53
C GLY A 399 17.26 5.34 -26.47
N ALA A 400 17.48 6.65 -26.44
CA ALA A 400 18.31 7.35 -25.46
C ALA A 400 17.49 7.79 -24.24
N GLY A 401 16.73 6.86 -23.66
CA GLY A 401 15.66 7.12 -22.69
C GLY A 401 16.09 7.69 -21.34
N ASP A 402 17.35 7.58 -20.94
CA ASP A 402 17.82 8.16 -19.68
C ASP A 402 19.20 8.79 -19.79
N TYR A 403 19.26 10.04 -19.35
CA TYR A 403 20.43 10.88 -19.43
C TYR A 403 21.30 10.80 -18.19
N HIS A 404 21.00 9.95 -17.21
CA HIS A 404 21.80 9.84 -16.01
C HIS A 404 22.58 8.52 -15.94
N TYR A 405 23.76 8.60 -15.31
CA TYR A 405 24.69 7.50 -15.15
C TYR A 405 25.16 7.43 -13.70
N PHE A 406 25.05 6.27 -13.07
CA PHE A 406 25.65 6.03 -11.76
C PHE A 406 27.10 5.61 -11.96
N THR A 407 28.05 6.41 -11.49
CA THR A 407 29.49 6.12 -11.55
C THR A 407 30.02 5.82 -10.15
N PRO A 408 31.20 5.23 -9.95
CA PRO A 408 31.74 5.01 -8.59
C PRO A 408 31.91 6.26 -7.73
N LYS A 409 31.88 7.46 -8.34
CA LYS A 409 32.11 8.75 -7.67
C LYS A 409 30.85 9.61 -7.52
N GLY A 410 29.78 9.33 -8.25
CA GLY A 410 28.61 10.20 -8.30
C GLY A 410 27.70 9.92 -9.50
N ILE A 411 26.76 10.82 -9.74
CA ILE A 411 25.80 10.74 -10.85
C ILE A 411 26.25 11.68 -11.95
N VAL A 412 26.35 11.21 -13.20
CA VAL A 412 26.55 12.06 -14.37
C VAL A 412 25.20 12.24 -15.04
N VAL A 413 24.83 13.46 -15.41
CA VAL A 413 23.64 13.78 -16.21
C VAL A 413 24.12 14.35 -17.54
N CYS A 414 23.69 13.78 -18.65
CA CYS A 414 23.96 14.22 -20.00
C CYS A 414 22.83 15.13 -20.46
N ASP A 415 23.11 16.40 -20.65
CA ASP A 415 22.10 17.34 -21.12
C ASP A 415 22.26 17.57 -22.61
N VAL A 416 21.24 17.22 -23.40
CA VAL A 416 21.22 17.51 -24.84
C VAL A 416 20.53 18.86 -25.01
N MET A 417 21.25 19.94 -24.72
CA MET A 417 20.76 21.29 -24.91
C MET A 417 21.36 21.89 -26.18
N GLY A 418 20.59 21.91 -27.26
CA GLY A 418 20.84 22.83 -28.36
C GLY A 418 20.34 22.36 -29.72
N GLU A 419 19.92 23.32 -30.55
CA GLU A 419 19.66 23.11 -31.99
C GLU A 419 20.90 22.58 -32.73
N ASP A 420 22.10 22.78 -32.15
CA ASP A 420 23.39 22.36 -32.68
C ASP A 420 23.83 20.94 -32.22
N GLY A 421 23.08 20.30 -31.31
CA GLY A 421 23.35 18.93 -30.84
C GLY A 421 24.58 18.80 -29.91
N GLU A 422 25.05 19.89 -29.30
CA GLU A 422 26.12 19.80 -28.29
C GLU A 422 25.61 19.10 -27.02
N GLN A 423 26.37 18.08 -26.57
CA GLN A 423 26.08 17.36 -25.33
C GLN A 423 26.82 17.99 -24.15
N GLY A 424 26.07 18.55 -23.22
CA GLY A 424 26.56 18.95 -21.90
C GLY A 424 26.62 17.75 -20.95
N TYR A 425 27.57 17.75 -20.02
CA TYR A 425 27.64 16.75 -18.95
C TYR A 425 27.74 17.46 -17.61
N TYR A 426 26.77 17.21 -16.74
CA TYR A 426 26.78 17.63 -15.34
C TYR A 426 27.16 16.44 -14.47
N PHE A 427 27.96 16.67 -13.42
CA PHE A 427 28.35 15.61 -12.52
C PHE A 427 28.08 16.00 -11.08
N TYR A 428 27.40 15.12 -10.37
CA TYR A 428 27.00 15.26 -8.98
C TYR A 428 27.81 14.25 -8.17
N ALA A 429 28.89 14.70 -7.53
CA ALA A 429 29.82 13.86 -6.79
C ALA A 429 29.27 13.48 -5.41
N GLN A 430 29.40 12.21 -5.02
CA GLN A 430 29.02 11.73 -3.69
C GLN A 430 29.99 12.24 -2.61
N LYS A 431 29.47 12.89 -1.56
CA LYS A 431 30.30 13.37 -0.45
C LYS A 431 30.84 12.21 0.37
N SER A 432 32.15 12.19 0.60
CA SER A 432 32.79 11.17 1.42
C SER A 432 32.32 11.16 2.89
N SER A 433 31.93 12.33 3.42
CA SER A 433 31.46 12.54 4.79
C SER A 433 29.99 12.18 5.02
N ALA A 434 29.17 12.15 3.97
CA ALA A 434 27.75 11.81 4.03
C ALA A 434 27.33 11.15 2.72
N SER A 435 27.13 9.83 2.71
CA SER A 435 26.90 9.03 1.49
C SER A 435 25.62 9.39 0.73
N TYR A 436 24.66 9.99 1.40
CA TYR A 436 23.40 10.47 0.82
C TYR A 436 23.47 11.94 0.36
N LYS A 437 24.64 12.59 0.37
CA LYS A 437 24.80 13.97 -0.11
C LYS A 437 25.62 14.01 -1.38
N PHE A 438 25.16 14.82 -2.32
CA PHE A 438 25.78 15.02 -3.62
C PHE A 438 26.08 16.52 -3.83
N GLU A 439 27.13 16.83 -4.57
CA GLU A 439 27.51 18.22 -4.91
C GLU A 439 28.03 18.32 -6.34
N ASP A 440 27.89 19.50 -6.93
CA ASP A 440 28.42 19.77 -8.27
C ASP A 440 29.93 19.49 -8.31
N GLY A 441 30.32 18.67 -9.28
CA GLY A 441 31.68 18.24 -9.53
C GLY A 441 32.08 18.50 -10.98
N VAL A 442 33.38 18.39 -11.23
CA VAL A 442 33.93 18.50 -12.58
C VAL A 442 33.96 17.11 -13.21
N TYR A 443 33.22 16.93 -14.29
CA TYR A 443 33.34 15.74 -15.13
C TYR A 443 34.38 15.97 -16.21
N ASN A 444 35.45 15.18 -16.21
CA ASN A 444 36.37 15.16 -17.34
C ASN A 444 35.67 14.39 -18.47
N SER A 445 35.43 15.08 -19.58
CA SER A 445 34.63 14.64 -20.73
C SER A 445 34.80 13.17 -21.15
N GLY A 446 33.73 12.61 -21.73
CA GLY A 446 33.68 11.27 -22.32
C GLY A 446 32.54 10.42 -21.75
N THR A 447 31.98 9.52 -22.57
CA THR A 447 30.91 8.61 -22.13
C THR A 447 31.34 7.84 -20.88
N PRO A 448 30.55 7.83 -19.80
CA PRO A 448 30.85 7.03 -18.62
C PRO A 448 31.07 5.57 -19.01
N GLY A 449 32.27 5.06 -18.76
CA GLY A 449 32.58 3.64 -18.88
C GLY A 449 32.47 2.98 -17.51
N GLY A 450 31.79 1.85 -17.44
CA GLY A 450 31.84 0.95 -16.29
C GLY A 450 33.24 0.35 -16.13
N ASN A 451 33.40 -0.57 -15.17
CA ASN A 451 34.74 -1.06 -14.88
C ASN A 451 35.31 -1.92 -16.03
N LYS A 452 36.61 -1.73 -16.32
CA LYS A 452 37.34 -2.55 -17.32
C LYS A 452 37.61 -3.98 -16.83
N LYS A 453 36.97 -4.43 -15.75
CA LYS A 453 37.26 -5.74 -15.17
C LYS A 453 36.63 -6.83 -16.03
N VAL A 454 37.35 -7.92 -16.19
CA VAL A 454 36.83 -9.13 -16.82
C VAL A 454 35.67 -9.63 -15.97
N LYS A 455 34.50 -9.72 -16.59
CA LYS A 455 33.29 -10.24 -15.98
C LYS A 455 33.35 -11.77 -15.89
N LYS A 456 32.66 -12.36 -14.91
CA LYS A 456 32.64 -13.81 -14.68
C LYS A 456 31.21 -14.33 -14.63
N VAL A 457 31.00 -15.55 -15.11
CA VAL A 457 29.72 -16.26 -14.93
C VAL A 457 29.40 -16.37 -13.43
N GLY A 458 28.14 -16.12 -13.07
CA GLY A 458 27.62 -16.07 -11.70
C GLY A 458 27.91 -14.76 -10.97
N GLN A 459 28.62 -13.80 -11.59
CA GLN A 459 28.80 -12.48 -11.01
C GLN A 459 27.50 -11.68 -11.10
N PHE A 460 27.19 -10.94 -10.03
CA PHE A 460 26.16 -9.91 -10.04
C PHE A 460 26.76 -8.56 -10.41
N CYS A 461 26.04 -7.81 -11.23
CA CYS A 461 26.43 -6.49 -11.70
C CYS A 461 25.20 -5.64 -11.95
N ASN A 462 25.39 -4.34 -12.12
CA ASN A 462 24.32 -3.43 -12.50
C ASN A 462 24.73 -2.59 -13.73
N PRO A 463 23.78 -2.24 -14.62
CA PRO A 463 24.01 -1.19 -15.60
C PRO A 463 24.35 0.10 -14.88
N ILE A 464 25.37 0.79 -15.38
CA ILE A 464 25.67 2.16 -14.92
C ILE A 464 24.79 3.20 -15.63
N CYS A 465 24.09 2.80 -16.69
CA CYS A 465 23.27 3.62 -17.57
C CYS A 465 22.15 2.78 -18.16
N LEU A 466 21.27 3.43 -18.94
CA LEU A 466 20.33 2.71 -19.77
C LEU A 466 21.12 1.82 -20.75
N LEU A 467 20.84 0.52 -20.73
CA LEU A 467 21.69 -0.46 -21.40
C LEU A 467 20.87 -1.33 -22.35
N PRO A 468 21.07 -1.23 -23.68
CA PRO A 468 20.37 -2.09 -24.62
C PRO A 468 20.74 -3.56 -24.42
N MET A 469 19.70 -4.39 -24.30
CA MET A 469 19.80 -5.83 -24.35
C MET A 469 19.65 -6.31 -25.79
N HIS A 470 20.56 -7.14 -26.23
CA HIS A 470 20.69 -7.57 -27.62
C HIS A 470 20.45 -9.07 -27.76
N GLN A 471 19.83 -9.47 -28.87
CA GLN A 471 19.61 -10.88 -29.18
C GLN A 471 20.92 -11.67 -29.31
N SER A 472 21.99 -11.02 -29.75
CA SER A 472 23.31 -11.61 -30.00
C SER A 472 24.42 -10.68 -29.51
N PRO A 473 25.66 -11.16 -29.29
CA PRO A 473 26.78 -10.35 -28.83
C PRO A 473 27.35 -9.46 -29.94
N ASP A 474 26.49 -8.63 -30.55
CA ASP A 474 26.82 -7.72 -31.63
C ASP A 474 25.91 -6.48 -31.59
N SER A 475 26.49 -5.29 -31.81
CA SER A 475 25.78 -4.01 -31.73
C SER A 475 24.78 -3.79 -32.86
N GLY A 476 24.87 -4.55 -33.96
CA GLY A 476 23.90 -4.54 -35.05
C GLY A 476 22.75 -5.54 -34.87
N SER A 477 22.78 -6.37 -33.83
CA SER A 477 21.70 -7.30 -33.54
C SER A 477 20.49 -6.59 -32.93
N LEU A 478 19.31 -7.21 -33.08
CA LEU A 478 18.04 -6.67 -32.58
C LEU A 478 18.15 -6.33 -31.09
N THR A 479 17.89 -5.07 -30.75
CA THR A 479 17.65 -4.64 -29.38
C THR A 479 16.31 -5.21 -28.92
N LEU A 480 16.35 -6.02 -27.86
CA LEU A 480 15.18 -6.68 -27.29
C LEU A 480 14.43 -5.76 -26.34
N CYS A 481 15.16 -5.03 -25.49
CA CYS A 481 14.65 -4.04 -24.55
C CYS A 481 15.81 -3.16 -24.05
N LEU A 482 15.48 -2.14 -23.25
CA LEU A 482 16.44 -1.25 -22.60
C LEU A 482 16.42 -1.46 -21.09
N LEU A 483 17.58 -1.73 -20.48
CA LEU A 483 17.71 -1.95 -19.04
C LEU A 483 17.86 -0.65 -18.27
N ASN A 484 17.07 -0.46 -17.21
CA ASN A 484 17.19 0.70 -16.31
C ASN A 484 18.56 0.71 -15.58
N PRO A 485 19.19 1.90 -15.40
CA PRO A 485 20.37 2.04 -14.55
C PRO A 485 20.12 1.48 -13.14
N GLY A 486 21.09 0.74 -12.59
CA GLY A 486 20.98 0.16 -11.24
C GLY A 486 20.21 -1.17 -11.16
N THR A 487 19.62 -1.66 -12.25
CA THR A 487 19.02 -3.00 -12.31
C THR A 487 20.03 -4.07 -11.89
N LEU A 488 19.67 -4.97 -10.98
CA LEU A 488 20.55 -6.09 -10.64
C LEU A 488 20.48 -7.15 -11.74
N LEU A 489 21.66 -7.52 -12.26
CA LEU A 489 21.82 -8.52 -13.31
C LEU A 489 22.73 -9.64 -12.82
N LYS A 490 22.43 -10.86 -13.23
CA LYS A 490 23.32 -12.02 -13.08
C LYS A 490 23.95 -12.37 -14.43
N ILE A 491 25.26 -12.56 -14.44
CA ILE A 491 26.00 -12.93 -15.64
C ILE A 491 25.89 -14.44 -15.84
N GLU A 492 25.24 -14.84 -16.93
CA GLU A 492 25.02 -16.24 -17.31
C GLU A 492 26.11 -16.74 -18.27
N GLU A 493 26.59 -15.86 -19.16
CA GLU A 493 27.61 -16.19 -20.15
C GLU A 493 28.57 -15.01 -20.40
N VAL A 494 29.82 -15.31 -20.75
CA VAL A 494 30.82 -14.31 -21.14
C VAL A 494 31.29 -14.64 -22.55
N GLY A 495 31.02 -13.72 -23.48
CA GLY A 495 31.38 -13.82 -24.88
C GLY A 495 32.77 -13.26 -25.16
N GLU A 496 33.04 -12.99 -26.44
CA GLU A 496 34.32 -12.46 -26.88
C GLU A 496 34.51 -10.99 -26.52
N LYS A 497 35.78 -10.61 -26.42
CA LYS A 497 36.22 -9.25 -26.14
C LYS A 497 36.16 -8.41 -27.42
N THR A 498 35.50 -7.25 -27.35
CA THR A 498 35.37 -6.31 -28.46
C THR A 498 35.66 -4.87 -28.02
N VAL A 499 35.63 -3.93 -28.97
CA VAL A 499 35.77 -2.49 -28.75
C VAL A 499 34.52 -1.79 -29.27
N ILE A 500 33.78 -1.11 -28.38
CA ILE A 500 32.62 -0.29 -28.70
C ILE A 500 32.84 1.08 -28.07
N ASP A 501 32.70 2.15 -28.85
CA ASP A 501 32.92 3.54 -28.42
C ASP A 501 34.26 3.80 -27.70
N GLY A 502 35.31 3.11 -28.15
CA GLY A 502 36.64 3.18 -27.53
C GLY A 502 36.78 2.48 -26.19
N LEU A 503 35.71 1.87 -25.67
CA LEU A 503 35.71 1.02 -24.49
C LEU A 503 36.00 -0.42 -24.90
N VAL A 504 36.81 -1.11 -24.09
CA VAL A 504 37.23 -2.48 -24.36
C VAL A 504 36.67 -3.40 -23.28
N SER A 505 35.76 -4.30 -23.65
CA SER A 505 35.14 -5.27 -22.74
C SER A 505 34.61 -6.50 -23.49
N CYS A 506 34.04 -7.46 -22.77
CA CYS A 506 33.37 -8.61 -23.36
C CYS A 506 31.87 -8.32 -23.49
N TRP A 507 31.24 -8.90 -24.51
CA TRP A 507 29.80 -9.11 -24.42
C TRP A 507 29.51 -10.11 -23.31
N VAL A 508 28.44 -9.87 -22.54
CA VAL A 508 28.01 -10.80 -21.51
C VAL A 508 26.53 -11.06 -21.66
N LYS A 509 26.13 -12.32 -21.54
CA LYS A 509 24.73 -12.69 -21.47
C LYS A 509 24.28 -12.54 -20.03
N VAL A 510 23.24 -11.75 -19.82
CA VAL A 510 22.73 -11.40 -18.49
C VAL A 510 21.27 -11.79 -18.37
N SER A 511 20.88 -12.22 -17.18
CA SER A 511 19.48 -12.32 -16.77
C SER A 511 19.19 -11.24 -15.73
N PRO A 512 18.10 -10.47 -15.88
CA PRO A 512 17.61 -9.61 -14.81
C PRO A 512 17.31 -10.43 -13.56
N VAL A 513 17.64 -9.88 -12.40
CA VAL A 513 17.24 -10.42 -11.10
C VAL A 513 16.00 -9.69 -10.59
N ASN A 514 15.86 -8.39 -10.92
CA ASN A 514 14.68 -7.60 -10.61
C ASN A 514 13.59 -7.87 -11.66
N ASP A 515 12.32 -7.78 -11.27
CA ASP A 515 11.17 -7.85 -12.18
C ASP A 515 11.01 -6.58 -13.04
N ASP A 516 11.44 -5.45 -12.49
CA ASP A 516 11.19 -4.11 -13.03
C ASP A 516 12.45 -3.55 -13.71
N TYR A 517 12.88 -4.24 -14.77
CA TYR A 517 14.17 -4.01 -15.42
C TYR A 517 14.10 -3.20 -16.71
N SER A 518 12.92 -3.08 -17.33
CA SER A 518 12.73 -2.47 -18.65
C SER A 518 12.28 -1.02 -18.55
N SER A 519 12.95 -0.09 -19.24
CA SER A 519 12.49 1.30 -19.33
C SER A 519 11.29 1.49 -20.25
N GLU A 520 10.98 0.50 -21.08
CA GLU A 520 9.93 0.55 -22.11
C GLU A 520 8.60 -0.06 -21.62
N GLY A 521 8.56 -0.60 -20.40
CA GLY A 521 7.38 -1.27 -19.83
C GLY A 521 7.09 -2.66 -20.40
N ASP A 522 7.65 -2.99 -21.56
CA ASP A 522 7.56 -4.34 -22.13
C ASP A 522 8.57 -5.27 -21.46
N LEU A 523 8.06 -6.29 -20.75
CA LEU A 523 8.86 -7.42 -20.28
C LEU A 523 9.36 -8.22 -21.49
N ILE A 524 10.62 -8.66 -21.48
CA ILE A 524 11.21 -9.53 -22.53
C ILE A 524 10.31 -10.77 -22.77
N GLN A 525 9.65 -11.24 -21.72
CA GLN A 525 8.74 -12.38 -21.71
C GLN A 525 7.50 -12.18 -22.60
N ASN A 526 7.07 -10.92 -22.80
CA ASN A 526 5.93 -10.58 -23.65
C ASN A 526 6.31 -10.50 -25.13
N VAL A 527 7.60 -10.30 -25.42
CA VAL A 527 8.13 -10.10 -26.79
C VAL A 527 8.76 -11.38 -27.35
N PHE A 528 9.28 -12.27 -26.49
CA PHE A 528 9.95 -13.51 -26.89
C PHE A 528 9.36 -14.74 -26.18
N PRO A 529 9.55 -15.96 -26.73
CA PRO A 529 9.13 -17.19 -26.07
C PRO A 529 9.65 -17.24 -24.64
N ALA A 530 8.84 -17.78 -23.71
CA ALA A 530 9.09 -17.88 -22.26
C ALA A 530 10.47 -18.48 -21.85
N GLU A 531 11.23 -19.02 -22.81
CA GLU A 531 12.53 -19.65 -22.62
C GLU A 531 13.73 -18.69 -22.69
N SER A 532 13.57 -17.41 -23.05
CA SER A 532 14.70 -16.45 -23.12
C SER A 532 14.56 -15.26 -22.16
N THR A 533 14.76 -15.48 -20.87
CA THR A 533 14.91 -14.42 -19.83
C THR A 533 16.30 -13.78 -19.80
N SER A 534 17.18 -14.12 -20.75
CA SER A 534 18.55 -13.62 -20.81
C SER A 534 18.94 -13.11 -22.20
N ALA A 535 19.68 -12.01 -22.24
CA ALA A 535 20.15 -11.37 -23.47
C ALA A 535 21.56 -10.83 -23.32
N TRP A 536 22.16 -10.42 -24.43
CA TRP A 536 23.52 -9.93 -24.48
C TRP A 536 23.58 -8.44 -24.20
N VAL A 537 24.51 -8.02 -23.34
CA VAL A 537 24.83 -6.61 -23.12
C VAL A 537 26.34 -6.43 -23.23
N PHE A 538 26.78 -5.22 -23.57
CA PHE A 538 28.21 -4.93 -23.61
C PHE A 538 28.72 -4.66 -22.19
N GLY A 539 29.59 -5.53 -21.69
CA GLY A 539 30.01 -5.54 -20.29
C GLY A 539 30.84 -4.34 -19.86
N ALA A 540 31.20 -3.42 -20.77
CA ALA A 540 31.84 -2.16 -20.40
C ALA A 540 30.89 -1.20 -19.68
N TRP A 541 29.58 -1.36 -19.83
CA TRP A 541 28.56 -0.53 -19.15
C TRP A 541 27.95 -1.21 -17.93
N LEU A 542 28.61 -2.27 -17.46
CA LEU A 542 28.27 -2.96 -16.23
C LEU A 542 29.33 -2.67 -15.18
N GLU A 543 28.92 -2.54 -13.93
CA GLU A 543 29.86 -2.48 -12.80
C GLU A 543 29.93 -3.79 -12.03
#